data_AF-A0A9X8DQ63-F1
#
_entry.id   AF-A0A9X8DQ63-F1
#
_cell.length_a   1.000
_cell.length_b   1.000
_cell.length_c   1.000
_cell.angle_alpha   90.00
_cell.angle_beta   90.00
_cell.angle_gamma   90.00
#
_symmetry.space_group_name_H-M   'P 1'
#
loop_
_entity.id
_entity.type
_entity.pdbx_description
1 polymer ?
#
loop_
_entity_poly.entity_id
_entity_poly.type
_entity_poly.pdbx_seq_one_letter_code
_entity_poly.pdbx_strand_id
1 'polypeptide(L)'
;MVGHIVGLGDRHGENILIDCTTGECVHVDFDCLFDKGLKLARPEIVPFRLTPNMIDAFGLSGVEGVYRHTCEVTLTLLRQNRETLRSILESFVHDPLVEWGRSKSKQSTTGAATLKAVPANHEQVNSEAKIMLKTIDERLRGIWNLGKKQQHETLPLSVKGQVDRLISEATSDENLAQMYIGWMPFL
;
A
#
# COMPACT_ATOMS: atom_id res chain seq x y z
N MET A 1 -5.88 6.31 3.50
CA MET A 1 -6.85 5.73 2.53
C MET A 1 -6.26 5.54 1.14
N VAL A 2 -5.81 6.60 0.47
CA VAL A 2 -5.24 6.52 -0.90
C VAL A 2 -4.08 5.53 -0.99
N GLY A 3 -3.13 5.59 -0.04
CA GLY A 3 -2.01 4.64 0.01
C GLY A 3 -2.45 3.17 0.06
N HIS A 4 -3.50 2.84 0.83
CA HIS A 4 -4.05 1.48 0.85
C HIS A 4 -4.66 1.07 -0.49
N ILE A 5 -5.45 1.96 -1.12
CA ILE A 5 -6.07 1.67 -2.43
C ILE A 5 -5.00 1.37 -3.48
N VAL A 6 -3.94 2.17 -3.54
CA VAL A 6 -2.85 2.00 -4.52
C VAL A 6 -1.87 0.89 -4.13
N GLY A 7 -1.83 0.50 -2.85
CA GLY A 7 -0.87 -0.48 -2.33
C GLY A 7 0.51 0.12 -2.10
N LEU A 8 0.58 1.35 -1.56
CA LEU A 8 1.83 2.01 -1.22
C LEU A 8 2.55 1.29 -0.07
N GLY A 9 3.76 0.85 -0.37
CA GLY A 9 4.74 0.20 0.48
C GLY A 9 5.74 1.19 1.14
N ASP A 10 6.72 0.67 1.85
CA ASP A 10 7.93 1.36 2.37
C ASP A 10 7.79 2.71 3.12
N ARG A 11 6.63 2.96 3.75
CA ARG A 11 6.31 4.12 4.60
C ARG A 11 7.02 4.13 5.98
N HIS A 12 8.32 3.93 6.04
CA HIS A 12 9.10 4.16 7.27
C HIS A 12 9.15 5.66 7.64
N GLY A 13 9.68 5.99 8.82
CA GLY A 13 9.68 7.36 9.36
C GLY A 13 10.26 8.42 8.42
N GLU A 14 11.28 8.07 7.63
CA GLU A 14 11.91 9.01 6.68
C GLU A 14 11.08 9.29 5.42
N ASN A 15 10.08 8.46 5.11
CA ASN A 15 9.25 8.58 3.91
C ASN A 15 7.92 9.32 4.15
N ILE A 16 7.72 9.85 5.36
CA ILE A 16 6.57 10.69 5.71
C ILE A 16 7.13 11.99 6.31
N LEU A 17 7.18 13.02 5.48
CA LEU A 17 7.61 14.35 5.88
C LEU A 17 6.43 15.15 6.43
N ILE A 18 6.68 16.03 7.39
CA ILE A 18 5.69 16.96 7.94
C ILE A 18 6.17 18.37 7.66
N ASP A 19 5.34 19.18 7.00
CA ASP A 19 5.59 20.60 6.85
C ASP A 19 5.41 21.30 8.21
N CYS A 20 6.49 21.87 8.75
CA CYS A 20 6.47 22.54 10.04
C CYS A 20 5.63 23.83 10.06
N THR A 21 5.26 24.36 8.88
CA THR A 21 4.46 25.59 8.76
C THR A 21 2.96 25.28 8.77
N THR A 22 2.54 24.26 8.01
CA THR A 22 1.12 23.93 7.80
C THR A 22 0.67 22.71 8.62
N GLY A 23 1.59 21.84 9.01
CA GLY A 23 1.30 20.55 9.62
C GLY A 23 0.86 19.47 8.61
N GLU A 24 0.96 19.74 7.31
CA GLU A 24 0.58 18.76 6.27
C GLU A 24 1.62 17.64 6.14
N CYS A 25 1.14 16.43 5.87
CA CYS A 25 1.98 15.26 5.62
C CYS A 25 2.28 15.10 4.13
N VAL A 26 3.55 14.92 3.79
CA VAL A 26 4.03 14.66 2.43
C VAL A 26 4.67 13.28 2.39
N HIS A 27 4.10 12.39 1.59
CA HIS A 27 4.71 11.09 1.30
C HIS A 27 5.80 11.27 0.23
N VAL A 28 6.98 10.71 0.48
CA VAL A 28 8.09 10.66 -0.47
C VAL A 28 8.48 9.21 -0.73
N ASP A 29 9.21 8.98 -1.81
CA ASP A 29 9.63 7.67 -2.29
C ASP A 29 8.46 6.71 -2.61
N PHE A 30 8.15 6.59 -3.90
CA PHE A 30 7.05 5.76 -4.41
C PHE A 30 7.57 4.49 -5.12
N ASP A 31 8.78 4.04 -4.82
CA ASP A 31 9.33 2.84 -5.47
C ASP A 31 8.56 1.56 -5.09
N CYS A 32 7.99 1.54 -3.88
CA CYS A 32 7.30 0.39 -3.30
C CYS A 32 5.77 0.40 -3.55
N LEU A 33 5.31 0.78 -4.74
CA LEU A 33 3.88 0.77 -5.09
C LEU A 33 3.32 -0.64 -5.38
N PHE A 34 1.99 -0.73 -5.44
CA PHE A 34 1.24 -1.93 -5.86
C PHE A 34 1.57 -3.20 -5.08
N ASP A 35 1.57 -3.09 -3.76
CA ASP A 35 1.81 -4.17 -2.81
C ASP A 35 3.19 -4.82 -2.93
N LYS A 36 4.17 -4.14 -3.54
CA LYS A 36 5.59 -4.56 -3.51
C LYS A 36 6.08 -4.77 -2.07
N GLY A 37 5.55 -4.00 -1.10
CA GLY A 37 5.84 -4.15 0.33
C GLY A 37 5.51 -5.54 0.90
N LEU A 38 4.50 -6.24 0.35
CA LEU A 38 4.16 -7.60 0.76
C LEU A 38 5.16 -8.65 0.26
N LYS A 39 5.95 -8.32 -0.77
CA LYS A 39 6.95 -9.20 -1.39
C LYS A 39 8.36 -9.03 -0.79
N LEU A 40 8.53 -8.10 0.16
CA LEU A 40 9.81 -7.89 0.85
C LEU A 40 10.18 -9.09 1.72
N ALA A 41 11.48 -9.21 2.06
CA ALA A 41 11.98 -10.28 2.93
C ALA A 41 11.28 -10.29 4.31
N ARG A 42 10.93 -9.09 4.80
CA ARG A 42 10.00 -8.88 5.91
C ARG A 42 8.76 -8.18 5.34
N PRO A 43 7.65 -8.91 5.11
CA PRO A 43 6.45 -8.35 4.51
C PRO A 43 5.84 -7.24 5.35
N GLU A 44 5.38 -6.19 4.69
CA GLU A 44 4.72 -5.06 5.32
C GLU A 44 3.20 -5.27 5.30
N ILE A 45 2.69 -5.87 6.36
CA ILE A 45 1.33 -6.42 6.39
C ILE A 45 0.26 -5.41 6.82
N VAL A 46 0.65 -4.29 7.42
CA VAL A 46 -0.29 -3.21 7.78
C VAL A 46 -0.72 -2.41 6.55
N PRO A 47 -1.99 -1.97 6.44
CA PRO A 47 -2.50 -1.26 5.26
C PRO A 47 -1.90 0.14 5.06
N PHE A 48 -1.48 0.80 6.15
CA PHE A 48 -0.79 2.09 6.15
C PHE A 48 -0.16 2.30 7.54
N ARG A 49 0.74 3.28 7.64
CA ARG A 49 1.37 3.64 8.91
C ARG A 49 0.36 4.40 9.79
N LEU A 50 0.01 3.79 10.91
CA LEU A 50 -0.83 4.36 11.98
C LEU A 50 -0.38 3.76 13.31
N THR A 51 0.72 4.29 13.82
CA THR A 51 1.38 3.82 15.04
C THR A 51 0.88 4.56 16.28
N PRO A 52 1.20 4.10 17.50
CA PRO A 52 0.76 4.75 18.72
C PRO A 52 1.11 6.24 18.80
N ASN A 53 2.31 6.68 18.38
CA ASN A 53 2.65 8.10 18.42
C ASN A 53 1.86 8.93 17.40
N MET A 54 1.51 8.34 16.25
CA MET A 54 0.62 9.02 15.30
C MET A 54 -0.79 9.19 15.86
N ILE A 55 -1.30 8.18 16.57
CA ILE A 55 -2.62 8.24 17.21
C ILE A 55 -2.61 9.28 18.33
N ASP A 56 -1.55 9.33 19.14
CA ASP A 56 -1.38 10.31 20.21
C ASP A 56 -1.33 11.75 19.65
N ALA A 57 -0.69 11.93 18.49
CA ALA A 57 -0.65 13.22 17.80
C ALA A 57 -2.04 13.73 17.32
N PHE A 58 -3.04 12.85 17.17
CA PHE A 58 -4.41 13.27 16.87
C PHE A 58 -5.15 13.84 18.09
N GLY A 59 -4.52 13.84 19.26
CA GLY A 59 -5.07 14.37 20.50
C GLY A 59 -6.09 13.44 21.14
N LEU A 60 -6.96 14.01 21.99
CA LEU A 60 -7.85 13.26 22.87
C LEU A 60 -8.83 12.32 22.15
N SER A 61 -9.23 12.65 20.92
CA SER A 61 -10.12 11.79 20.13
C SER A 61 -9.39 10.60 19.50
N GLY A 62 -8.05 10.64 19.42
CA GLY A 62 -7.27 9.67 18.66
C GLY A 62 -7.82 9.49 17.24
N VAL A 63 -8.05 8.24 16.86
CA VAL A 63 -8.64 7.89 15.55
C VAL A 63 -10.15 8.17 15.49
N GLU A 64 -10.85 8.16 16.62
CA GLU A 64 -12.32 8.27 16.76
C GLU A 64 -12.80 9.72 16.70
N GLY A 65 -12.50 10.42 15.61
CA GLY A 65 -12.90 11.80 15.41
C GLY A 65 -12.68 12.26 13.97
N VAL A 66 -11.97 13.37 13.82
CA VAL A 66 -11.67 13.99 12.52
C VAL A 66 -10.98 12.98 11.59
N TYR A 67 -10.07 12.17 12.11
CA TYR A 67 -9.35 11.16 11.33
C TYR A 67 -10.29 10.14 10.69
N ARG A 68 -11.11 9.44 11.48
CA ARG A 68 -12.08 8.46 10.97
C ARG A 68 -13.07 9.10 10.00
N HIS A 69 -13.64 10.26 10.34
CA HIS A 69 -14.59 10.93 9.45
C HIS A 69 -13.96 11.31 8.10
N THR A 70 -12.73 11.84 8.11
CA THR A 70 -11.98 12.17 6.89
C THR A 70 -11.68 10.91 6.07
N CYS A 71 -11.36 9.79 6.72
CA CYS A 71 -11.17 8.51 6.04
C CYS A 71 -12.45 8.04 5.34
N GLU A 72 -13.62 8.14 6.00
CA GLU A 72 -14.92 7.77 5.42
C GLU A 72 -15.28 8.65 4.21
N VAL A 73 -15.09 9.97 4.31
CA VAL A 73 -15.32 10.91 3.20
C VAL A 73 -14.38 10.62 2.04
N THR A 74 -13.08 10.48 2.33
CA THR A 74 -12.06 10.18 1.31
C THR A 74 -12.37 8.88 0.59
N LEU A 75 -12.67 7.81 1.33
CA LEU A 75 -12.98 6.52 0.73
C LEU A 75 -14.27 6.57 -0.10
N THR A 76 -15.29 7.29 0.37
CA THR A 76 -16.53 7.52 -0.41
C THR A 76 -16.23 8.18 -1.75
N LEU A 77 -15.42 9.24 -1.77
CA LEU A 77 -15.01 9.94 -2.99
C LEU A 77 -14.22 9.03 -3.94
N LEU A 78 -13.29 8.22 -3.40
CA LEU A 78 -12.53 7.24 -4.18
C LEU A 78 -13.45 6.20 -4.82
N ARG A 79 -14.45 5.69 -4.08
CA ARG A 79 -15.42 4.71 -4.61
C ARG A 79 -16.34 5.32 -5.69
N GLN A 80 -16.76 6.58 -5.51
CA GLN A 80 -17.59 7.30 -6.48
C GLN A 80 -16.85 7.53 -7.80
N ASN A 81 -15.55 7.82 -7.73
CA ASN A 81 -14.69 8.11 -8.89
C ASN A 81 -13.84 6.89 -9.33
N ARG A 82 -14.30 5.66 -9.05
CA ARG A 82 -13.51 4.44 -9.30
C ARG A 82 -13.09 4.30 -10.76
N GLU A 83 -13.98 4.63 -11.70
CA GLU A 83 -13.73 4.44 -13.14
C GLU A 83 -12.64 5.38 -13.63
N THR A 84 -12.62 6.63 -13.15
CA THR A 84 -11.57 7.60 -13.45
C THR A 84 -10.23 7.14 -12.89
N LEU A 85 -10.20 6.69 -11.63
CA LEU A 85 -8.98 6.16 -11.01
C LEU A 85 -8.46 4.92 -11.74
N ARG A 86 -9.36 4.00 -12.10
CA ARG A 86 -9.04 2.80 -12.87
C ARG A 86 -8.44 3.17 -14.22
N SER A 87 -9.02 4.12 -14.94
CA SER A 87 -8.52 4.56 -16.25
C SER A 87 -7.11 5.15 -16.15
N ILE A 88 -6.81 5.95 -15.11
CA ILE A 88 -5.46 6.47 -14.86
C ILE A 88 -4.49 5.34 -14.53
N LEU A 89 -4.90 4.37 -13.70
CA LEU A 89 -4.03 3.25 -13.32
C LEU A 89 -3.80 2.27 -14.48
N GLU A 90 -4.77 2.13 -15.38
CA GLU A 90 -4.63 1.34 -16.62
C GLU A 90 -3.54 1.89 -17.54
N SER A 91 -3.30 3.22 -17.58
CA SER A 91 -2.20 3.75 -18.39
C SER A 91 -0.83 3.32 -17.88
N PHE A 92 -0.64 3.11 -16.57
CA PHE A 92 0.63 2.61 -16.02
C PHE A 92 0.90 1.16 -16.42
N VAL A 93 -0.13 0.34 -16.62
CA VAL A 93 0.01 -1.06 -17.06
C VAL A 93 0.60 -1.16 -18.46
N HIS A 94 0.31 -0.18 -19.30
CA HIS A 94 0.78 -0.13 -20.68
C HIS A 94 2.10 0.63 -20.83
N ASP A 95 2.61 1.24 -19.77
CA ASP A 95 3.90 1.93 -19.80
C ASP A 95 5.05 0.89 -19.80
N PRO A 96 5.83 0.78 -20.90
CA PRO A 96 6.92 -0.18 -21.02
C PRO A 96 8.11 0.14 -20.11
N LEU A 97 8.16 1.34 -19.52
CA LEU A 97 9.22 1.77 -18.61
C LEU A 97 8.89 1.47 -17.14
N VAL A 98 7.64 1.12 -16.82
CA VAL A 98 7.28 0.79 -15.44
C VAL A 98 7.88 -0.57 -15.08
N GLU A 99 8.81 -0.55 -14.13
CA GLU A 99 9.42 -1.76 -13.60
C GLU A 99 8.45 -2.48 -12.65
N TRP A 100 7.63 -3.36 -13.22
CA TRP A 100 6.64 -4.18 -12.50
C TRP A 100 7.23 -5.31 -11.65
N GLY A 101 8.54 -5.31 -11.45
CA GLY A 101 9.26 -6.34 -10.72
C GLY A 101 10.32 -6.98 -11.60
N ARG A 102 11.51 -6.36 -11.65
CA ARG A 102 12.71 -7.12 -12.01
C ARG A 102 12.86 -8.18 -10.94
N SER A 103 12.55 -9.43 -11.26
CA SER A 103 12.98 -10.56 -10.44
C SER A 103 14.52 -10.48 -10.39
N LYS A 104 15.06 -9.89 -9.32
CA LYS A 104 16.48 -10.01 -9.02
C LYS A 104 16.71 -11.48 -8.69
N SER A 105 16.91 -12.30 -9.72
CA SER A 105 17.40 -13.65 -9.53
C SER A 105 18.74 -13.54 -8.82
N LYS A 106 18.74 -13.85 -7.52
CA LYS A 106 19.89 -14.21 -6.69
C LYS A 106 21.23 -13.64 -7.16
N GLN A 107 21.58 -12.44 -6.71
CA GLN A 107 22.96 -11.99 -6.71
C GLN A 107 23.67 -12.63 -5.50
N SER A 108 23.85 -13.97 -5.56
CA SER A 108 24.83 -14.66 -4.75
C SER A 108 26.18 -14.57 -5.47
N THR A 109 27.07 -13.76 -4.93
CA THR A 109 28.54 -13.88 -4.98
C THR A 109 29.11 -14.96 -5.90
N THR A 110 29.72 -14.56 -7.02
CA THR A 110 31.10 -14.89 -7.44
C THR A 110 31.33 -14.47 -8.90
N GLY A 111 32.44 -13.76 -9.17
CA GLY A 111 33.13 -13.78 -10.47
C GLY A 111 32.51 -13.02 -11.64
N ALA A 112 33.33 -12.16 -12.26
CA ALA A 112 33.06 -11.42 -13.48
C ALA A 112 32.41 -12.25 -14.62
N ALA A 113 31.32 -11.73 -15.19
CA ALA A 113 30.98 -11.85 -16.61
C ALA A 113 29.78 -10.96 -16.96
N THR A 114 29.95 -10.18 -18.04
CA THR A 114 28.93 -9.47 -18.83
C THR A 114 27.56 -10.16 -18.85
N LEU A 115 26.52 -9.49 -18.34
CA LEU A 115 25.13 -9.94 -18.49
C LEU A 115 24.30 -8.85 -19.17
N LYS A 116 24.02 -9.09 -20.45
CA LYS A 116 22.99 -8.40 -21.24
C LYS A 116 21.69 -8.40 -20.45
N ALA A 117 21.08 -7.22 -20.33
CA ALA A 117 19.69 -7.10 -19.88
C ALA A 117 18.80 -7.90 -20.85
N VAL A 118 18.34 -9.07 -20.41
CA VAL A 118 17.27 -9.79 -21.10
C VAL A 118 16.00 -8.96 -20.90
N PRO A 119 15.34 -8.47 -21.97
CA PRO A 119 14.07 -7.78 -21.82
C PRO A 119 13.08 -8.79 -21.22
N ALA A 120 12.47 -8.44 -20.10
CA ALA A 120 11.39 -9.23 -19.51
C ALA A 120 10.30 -9.45 -20.58
N ASN A 121 9.79 -10.68 -20.72
CA ASN A 121 8.70 -10.97 -21.65
C ASN A 121 7.52 -10.02 -21.39
N HIS A 122 7.19 -9.17 -22.37
CA HIS A 122 6.09 -8.21 -22.29
C HIS A 122 4.75 -8.86 -21.86
N GLU A 123 4.53 -10.13 -22.19
CA GLU A 123 3.34 -10.89 -21.78
C GLU A 123 3.26 -11.13 -20.27
N GLN A 124 4.38 -11.40 -19.61
CA GLN A 124 4.42 -11.66 -18.17
C GLN A 124 4.20 -10.38 -17.38
N VAL A 125 4.83 -9.28 -17.80
CA VAL A 125 4.64 -7.93 -17.24
C VAL A 125 3.17 -7.51 -17.32
N ASN A 126 2.52 -7.77 -18.46
CA ASN A 126 1.12 -7.44 -18.68
C ASN A 126 0.17 -8.27 -17.78
N SER A 127 0.54 -9.52 -17.46
CA SER A 127 -0.25 -10.38 -16.56
C SER A 127 -0.21 -9.92 -15.11
N GLU A 128 0.96 -9.51 -14.60
CA GLU A 128 1.09 -9.01 -13.22
C GLU A 128 0.34 -7.69 -13.07
N ALA A 129 0.49 -6.79 -14.05
CA ALA A 129 -0.18 -5.51 -14.09
C ALA A 129 -1.72 -5.62 -14.06
N LYS A 130 -2.29 -6.60 -14.79
CA LYS A 130 -3.72 -6.92 -14.72
C LYS A 130 -4.17 -7.41 -13.34
N ILE A 131 -3.35 -8.21 -12.67
CA ILE A 131 -3.65 -8.68 -11.31
C ILE A 131 -3.71 -7.47 -10.35
N MET A 132 -2.76 -6.55 -10.45
CA MET A 132 -2.72 -5.35 -9.61
C MET A 132 -3.94 -4.45 -9.82
N LEU A 133 -4.33 -4.21 -11.08
CA LEU A 133 -5.57 -3.47 -11.37
C LEU A 133 -6.81 -4.14 -10.78
N LYS A 134 -6.88 -5.47 -10.85
CA LYS A 134 -7.98 -6.23 -10.24
C LYS A 134 -7.98 -6.06 -8.72
N THR A 135 -6.83 -6.14 -8.07
CA THR A 135 -6.68 -5.92 -6.63
C THR A 135 -7.14 -4.51 -6.21
N ILE A 136 -6.81 -3.48 -6.99
CA ILE A 136 -7.24 -2.11 -6.73
C ILE A 136 -8.76 -1.96 -6.92
N ASP A 137 -9.33 -2.53 -7.98
CA ASP A 137 -10.79 -2.51 -8.21
C ASP A 137 -11.55 -3.24 -7.08
N GLU A 138 -11.02 -4.37 -6.59
CA GLU A 138 -11.56 -5.08 -5.43
C GLU A 138 -11.53 -4.19 -4.17
N ARG A 139 -10.42 -3.49 -3.89
CA ARG A 139 -10.31 -2.56 -2.76
C ARG A 139 -11.31 -1.39 -2.86
N LEU A 140 -11.50 -0.85 -4.06
CA LEU A 140 -12.48 0.22 -4.34
C LEU A 140 -13.92 -0.28 -4.23
N ARG A 141 -14.18 -1.57 -4.44
CA ARG A 141 -15.50 -2.19 -4.19
C ARG A 141 -15.74 -2.52 -2.72
N GLY A 142 -14.72 -2.43 -1.87
CA GLY A 142 -14.79 -2.80 -0.46
C GLY A 142 -14.55 -4.28 -0.20
N ILE A 143 -14.00 -5.01 -1.18
CA ILE A 143 -13.61 -6.41 -1.02
C ILE A 143 -12.25 -6.43 -0.30
N TRP A 144 -12.17 -7.15 0.81
CA TRP A 144 -10.93 -7.26 1.57
C TRP A 144 -9.97 -8.26 0.91
N ASN A 145 -8.78 -7.79 0.54
CA ASN A 145 -7.76 -8.58 -0.15
C ASN A 145 -6.34 -8.39 0.42
N LEU A 146 -6.23 -7.82 1.62
CA LEU A 146 -4.95 -7.65 2.31
C LEU A 146 -4.70 -8.85 3.25
N GLY A 147 -3.49 -9.43 3.20
CA GLY A 147 -3.08 -10.53 4.06
C GLY A 147 -2.94 -11.89 3.36
N LYS A 148 -2.97 -12.98 4.12
CA LYS A 148 -2.77 -14.34 3.59
C LYS A 148 -3.96 -14.74 2.70
N LYS A 149 -3.70 -15.46 1.60
CA LYS A 149 -4.68 -15.91 0.57
C LYS A 149 -5.98 -16.56 1.09
N GLN A 150 -6.04 -16.98 2.35
CA GLN A 150 -7.19 -17.62 2.98
C GLN A 150 -8.23 -16.64 3.56
N GLN A 151 -7.94 -15.33 3.61
CA GLN A 151 -8.85 -14.30 4.14
C GLN A 151 -9.55 -13.48 3.03
N HIS A 152 -9.59 -13.98 1.80
CA HIS A 152 -10.28 -13.29 0.71
C HIS A 152 -11.79 -13.38 0.93
N GLU A 153 -12.35 -12.37 1.59
CA GLU A 153 -13.79 -12.24 1.74
C GLU A 153 -14.40 -11.85 0.39
N THR A 154 -15.50 -12.50 0.00
CA THR A 154 -16.20 -12.19 -1.24
C THR A 154 -17.25 -11.10 -1.07
N LEU A 155 -17.62 -10.79 0.18
CA LEU A 155 -18.65 -9.82 0.50
C LEU A 155 -18.05 -8.41 0.59
N PRO A 156 -18.58 -7.43 -0.16
CA PRO A 156 -18.09 -6.06 -0.09
C PRO A 156 -18.52 -5.40 1.22
N LEU A 157 -17.56 -4.83 1.93
CA LEU A 157 -17.79 -4.02 3.12
C LEU A 157 -18.38 -2.65 2.75
N SER A 158 -19.22 -2.11 3.65
CA SER A 158 -19.61 -0.70 3.60
C SER A 158 -18.38 0.20 3.74
N VAL A 159 -18.49 1.48 3.37
CA VAL A 159 -17.39 2.44 3.56
C VAL A 159 -16.94 2.47 5.02
N LYS A 160 -17.89 2.58 5.94
CA LYS A 160 -17.61 2.59 7.39
C LYS A 160 -16.96 1.29 7.85
N GLY A 161 -17.46 0.15 7.40
CA GLY A 161 -16.90 -1.16 7.75
C GLY A 161 -15.48 -1.35 7.21
N GLN A 162 -15.21 -0.89 5.98
CA GLN A 162 -13.85 -0.95 5.42
C GLN A 162 -12.90 -0.02 6.18
N VAL A 163 -13.31 1.22 6.50
CA VAL A 163 -12.48 2.15 7.30
C VAL A 163 -12.19 1.56 8.68
N ASP A 164 -13.20 1.00 9.33
CA ASP A 164 -13.04 0.38 10.65
C ASP A 164 -12.04 -0.77 10.63
N ARG A 165 -12.20 -1.68 9.65
CA ARG A 165 -11.29 -2.81 9.45
C ARG A 165 -9.87 -2.33 9.16
N LEU A 166 -9.71 -1.32 8.32
CA LEU A 166 -8.41 -0.75 7.97
C LEU A 166 -7.70 -0.13 9.17
N ILE A 167 -8.43 0.59 10.02
CA ILE A 167 -7.88 1.16 11.25
C ILE A 167 -7.46 0.02 12.17
N SER A 168 -8.34 -0.95 12.41
CA SER A 168 -8.06 -2.10 13.28
C SER A 168 -6.83 -2.90 12.84
N GLU A 169 -6.63 -3.11 11.54
CA GLU A 169 -5.47 -3.84 11.01
C GLU A 169 -4.18 -3.01 11.07
N ALA A 170 -4.27 -1.70 10.92
CA ALA A 170 -3.13 -0.79 11.04
C ALA A 170 -2.63 -0.64 12.48
N THR A 171 -3.53 -0.73 13.46
CA THR A 171 -3.23 -0.60 14.90
C THR A 171 -3.10 -1.94 15.61
N SER A 172 -3.11 -3.06 14.90
CA SER A 172 -3.00 -4.39 15.50
C SER A 172 -1.57 -4.63 16.00
N ASP A 173 -1.41 -4.89 17.29
CA ASP A 173 -0.12 -5.20 17.92
C ASP A 173 0.52 -6.45 17.28
N GLU A 174 -0.27 -7.45 16.91
CA GLU A 174 0.21 -8.66 16.23
C GLU A 174 0.80 -8.33 14.86
N ASN A 175 0.18 -7.39 14.13
CA ASN A 175 0.68 -6.97 12.83
C ASN A 175 1.93 -6.10 12.97
N LEU A 176 1.88 -5.12 13.88
CA LEU A 176 2.98 -4.20 14.15
C LEU A 176 4.24 -4.93 14.64
N ALA A 177 4.09 -5.96 15.47
CA ALA A 177 5.21 -6.77 15.97
C ALA A 177 5.93 -7.59 14.87
N GLN A 178 5.26 -7.88 13.75
CA GLN A 178 5.85 -8.60 12.62
C GLN A 178 6.60 -7.68 11.64
N MET A 179 6.44 -6.36 11.78
CA MET A 179 7.05 -5.38 10.89
C MET A 179 8.57 -5.34 11.03
N TYR A 180 9.24 -4.91 9.97
CA TYR A 180 10.68 -4.71 9.99
C TYR A 180 11.08 -3.66 11.04
N ILE A 181 12.17 -3.88 11.77
CA ILE A 181 12.58 -2.99 12.86
C ILE A 181 12.86 -1.55 12.40
N GLY A 182 13.41 -1.36 11.19
CA GLY A 182 13.64 -0.04 10.61
C GLY A 182 12.37 0.68 10.16
N TRP A 183 11.24 -0.03 10.08
CA TRP A 183 9.92 0.60 9.91
C TRP A 183 9.49 1.35 11.18
N MET A 184 10.11 1.03 12.33
CA MET A 184 9.86 1.61 13.65
C MET A 184 8.38 1.50 14.08
N PRO A 185 7.83 0.28 14.20
CA PRO A 185 6.41 0.08 14.52
C PRO A 185 6.00 0.55 15.92
N PHE A 186 6.98 0.69 16.81
CA PHE A 186 6.83 1.20 18.17
C PHE A 186 6.83 2.73 18.26
N LEU A 187 7.10 3.44 17.14
CA LEU A 187 6.97 4.89 17.05
C LEU A 187 5.62 5.25 16.44
#